data_AF-A0A229UJA1-F1
#
_entry.id   AF-A0A229UJA1-F1
#
_cell.length_a   1.000
_cell.length_b   1.000
_cell.length_c   1.000
_cell.angle_alpha   90.00
_cell.angle_beta   90.00
_cell.angle_gamma   90.00
#
_symmetry.space_group_name_H-M   'P 1'
#
loop_
_entity.id
_entity.type
_entity.pdbx_description
1 polymer ?
#
loop_
_entity_poly.entity_id
_entity_poly.type
_entity_poly.pdbx_seq_one_letter_code
_entity_poly.pdbx_strand_id
1 'polypeptide(L)' 'EASDGYKRQVVDHHVYCPLHDWKIDLNDGLVQAPDEGCVQHFTVNVDEQGNVVLLMEKGNSLAS' A
#
# COMPACT_ATOMS: atom_id res chain seq x y z
N GLU A 1 18.48 -15.76 0.81
CA GLU A 1 19.38 -14.93 1.62
C GLU A 1 19.61 -13.56 0.96
N ALA A 2 18.60 -12.68 0.97
CA ALA A 2 18.74 -11.30 0.49
C ALA A 2 19.05 -10.42 1.70
N SER A 3 20.10 -9.60 1.54
CA SER A 3 20.65 -8.64 2.48
C SER A 3 19.62 -7.92 3.35
N ASP A 4 19.79 -8.12 4.64
CA ASP A 4 19.11 -7.53 5.79
C ASP A 4 19.05 -5.99 5.72
N GLY A 5 17.86 -5.42 5.97
CA GLY A 5 17.71 -3.98 6.23
C GLY A 5 16.45 -3.29 5.67
N TYR A 6 15.84 -3.78 4.58
CA TYR A 6 14.71 -3.06 3.95
C TYR A 6 13.63 -3.98 3.37
N LYS A 7 13.03 -4.83 4.21
CA LYS A 7 11.94 -5.72 3.79
C LYS A 7 10.58 -5.13 4.19
N ARG A 8 9.78 -4.70 3.22
CA ARG A 8 8.36 -4.40 3.47
C ARG A 8 7.66 -5.71 3.83
N GLN A 9 6.99 -5.74 4.97
CA GLN A 9 6.30 -6.93 5.46
C GLN A 9 4.79 -6.69 5.39
N VAL A 10 4.05 -7.69 4.96
CA VAL A 10 2.58 -7.68 4.99
C VAL A 10 2.14 -8.64 6.09
N VAL A 11 1.30 -8.15 7.00
CA VAL A 11 0.70 -8.94 8.09
C VAL A 11 -0.79 -8.58 8.14
N ASP A 12 -1.65 -9.60 8.00
CA ASP A 12 -3.09 -9.42 7.81
C ASP A 12 -3.41 -8.41 6.70
N HIS A 13 -4.14 -7.36 7.03
CA HIS A 13 -4.50 -6.27 6.12
C HIS A 13 -3.56 -5.06 6.22
N HIS A 14 -2.32 -5.24 6.71
CA HIS A 14 -1.39 -4.13 6.89
C HIS A 14 -0.05 -4.37 6.21
N VAL A 15 0.57 -3.28 5.76
CA VAL A 15 1.97 -3.26 5.32
C VAL A 15 2.81 -2.40 6.25
N TYR A 16 4.03 -2.88 6.54
CA TYR A 16 5.00 -2.21 7.39
C TYR A 16 6.10 -1.57 6.57
N CYS A 17 6.30 -0.26 6.77
CA CYS A 17 7.36 0.51 6.12
C CYS A 17 8.69 0.32 6.86
N PRO A 18 9.73 -0.24 6.23
CA PRO A 18 10.98 -0.56 6.93
C PRO A 18 11.87 0.66 7.19
N LEU A 19 11.54 1.85 6.65
CA LEU A 19 12.28 3.09 6.93
C LEU A 19 11.70 3.83 8.13
N HIS A 20 10.37 3.89 8.21
CA HIS A 20 9.67 4.80 9.11
C HIS A 20 8.85 4.07 10.18
N ASP A 21 8.90 2.73 10.20
CA ASP A 21 8.12 1.86 11.09
C ASP A 21 6.59 2.08 11.01
N TRP A 22 6.11 2.73 9.95
CA TRP A 22 4.69 2.96 9.74
C TRP A 22 3.96 1.65 9.47
N LYS A 23 2.86 1.44 10.18
CA LYS A 23 1.85 0.42 9.91
C LYS A 23 0.73 1.04 9.09
N ILE A 24 0.49 0.55 7.88
CA ILE A 24 -0.46 1.13 6.93
C ILE A 24 -1.54 0.10 6.61
N ASP A 25 -2.82 0.44 6.73
CA ASP A 25 -3.93 -0.45 6.33
C ASP A 25 -4.05 -0.49 4.80
N LEU A 26 -4.15 -1.70 4.24
CA LEU A 26 -4.18 -1.96 2.80
C LEU A 26 -5.55 -1.65 2.17
N ASN A 27 -6.61 -1.51 2.97
CA ASN A 27 -7.96 -1.23 2.48
C ASN A 27 -8.18 0.26 2.22
N ASP A 28 -7.60 1.14 3.05
CA ASP A 28 -7.85 2.58 3.00
C ASP A 28 -6.57 3.45 2.95
N GLY A 29 -5.39 2.84 3.04
CA GLY A 29 -4.11 3.56 3.00
C GLY A 29 -3.81 4.38 4.26
N LEU A 30 -4.61 4.26 5.33
CA LEU A 30 -4.39 5.01 6.57
C LEU A 30 -3.22 4.44 7.36
N VAL A 31 -2.32 5.33 7.77
CA VAL A 31 -1.30 5.04 8.77
C VAL A 31 -1.99 4.86 10.12
N GLN A 32 -1.64 3.80 10.83
CA GLN A 32 -2.22 3.44 12.11
C GLN A 32 -1.53 4.17 13.26
N ALA A 33 -2.31 4.51 14.29
CA ALA A 33 -1.78 5.14 15.51
C ALA A 33 -0.59 4.35 16.11
N PRO A 34 0.42 5.04 16.69
CA PRO A 34 0.43 6.46 17.05
C PRO A 34 0.80 7.42 15.91
N ASP A 35 1.23 6.90 14.76
CA ASP A 35 1.55 7.73 13.60
C ASP A 35 0.27 8.22 12.90
N GLU A 36 0.39 9.31 12.15
CA GLU A 36 -0.71 9.92 11.40
C GLU A 36 -0.30 10.13 9.93
N GLY A 37 -1.21 9.79 9.02
CA GLY A 37 -1.00 9.98 7.60
C GLY A 37 -1.91 9.08 6.77
N CYS A 38 -1.92 9.33 5.46
CA CYS A 38 -2.58 8.49 4.48
C CYS A 38 -1.69 8.42 3.25
N VAL A 39 -1.43 7.20 2.77
CA VAL A 39 -0.72 7.00 1.50
C VAL A 39 -1.74 6.95 0.37
N GLN A 40 -1.32 7.30 -0.85
CA GLN A 40 -2.16 7.09 -2.02
C GLN A 40 -2.51 5.60 -2.13
N HIS A 41 -3.80 5.29 -2.11
CA HIS A 41 -4.33 3.97 -2.39
C HIS A 41 -5.17 4.03 -3.68
N PHE A 42 -5.36 2.87 -4.31
CA PHE A 42 -6.12 2.75 -5.55
C PHE A 42 -7.19 1.68 -5.35
N THR A 43 -8.38 1.93 -5.88
CA THR A 43 -9.40 0.87 -5.93
C THR A 43 -8.93 -0.21 -6.89
N VAL A 44 -9.00 -1.46 -6.42
CA VAL A 44 -8.59 -2.62 -7.21
C VAL A 44 -9.81 -3.49 -7.47
N ASN A 45 -9.92 -4.01 -8.69
CA ASN A 45 -10.90 -5.04 -9.03
C ASN A 45 -10.19 -6.24 -9.67
N VAL A 46 -10.76 -7.43 -9.47
CA VAL A 46 -10.34 -8.65 -10.19
C VAL A 46 -11.41 -8.97 -11.21
N ASP A 47 -11.05 -9.00 -12.49
CA ASP A 47 -12.00 -9.33 -13.57
C ASP A 47 -12.27 -10.84 -13.66
N GLU A 48 -13.20 -11.23 -14.53
CA GLU A 48 -13.58 -12.63 -14.73
C GLU A 48 -12.44 -13.52 -15.24
N GLN A 49 -11.39 -12.93 -15.83
CA GLN A 49 -10.21 -13.62 -16.33
C GLN A 49 -9.09 -13.73 -15.27
N GLY A 50 -9.30 -13.13 -14.08
CA GLY A 50 -8.33 -13.11 -13.00
C GLY A 50 -7.31 -11.97 -13.10
N ASN A 51 -7.51 -11.00 -13.99
CA ASN A 51 -6.60 -9.85 -14.09
C ASN A 51 -6.89 -8.87 -12.95
N VAL A 52 -5.81 -8.29 -12.39
CA VAL A 52 -5.90 -7.23 -11.39
C VAL A 52 -5.93 -5.88 -12.10
N VAL A 53 -7.04 -5.15 -11.94
CA VAL A 53 -7.28 -3.84 -12.56
C VAL A 53 -7.20 -2.74 -11.50
N LEU A 54 -6.33 -1.75 -11.72
CA LEU A 54 -6.26 -0.54 -10.90
C LEU A 54 -7.18 0.53 -11.47
N LEU A 55 -8.12 1.01 -10.68
CA LEU A 55 -8.95 2.16 -11.03
C LEU A 55 -8.21 3.43 -10.62
N MET A 56 -7.86 4.26 -11.60
CA MET A 56 -7.21 5.55 -11.40
C MET A 56 -8.13 6.67 -11.84
N GLU A 57 -8.29 7.70 -11.01
CA GLU A 57 -8.99 8.90 -11.40
C GLU A 57 -8.18 9.69 -12.43
N LYS A 58 -8.88 10.31 -13.40
CA LYS A 58 -8.26 11.10 -14.47
C LYS A 58 -7.68 12.38 -13.86
N GLY A 59 -6.42 12.32 -13.43
CA GLY A 59 -5.72 13.40 -12.75
C GLY A 59 -4.63 12.93 -11.77
N ASN A 60 -4.70 11.67 -11.32
CA ASN A 60 -3.67 11.08 -10.48
C ASN A 60 -2.48 10.64 -11.35
N SER A 61 -1.50 11.53 -11.56
CA SER A 61 -0.24 11.16 -12.17
C SER A 61 0.61 10.34 -11.18
N LEU A 62 1.14 9.19 -11.62
CA LEU A 62 2.12 8.40 -10.86
C LEU A 62 3.50 9.08 -10.77
N ALA A 63 3.65 10.25 -11.41
CA ALA A 63 4.85 11.07 -11.33
C ALA A 63 4.79 11.90 -10.04
N SER A 64 5.65 11.54 -9.08
CA SER A 64 6.20 12.45 -8.08
C SER A 64 7.38 13.21 -8.66
#